data_AF-A0A936GCF1-F1
#
_entry.id   AF-A0A936GCF1-F1
#
_cell.length_a   1.000
_cell.length_b   1.000
_cell.length_c   1.000
_cell.angle_alpha   90.00
_cell.angle_beta   90.00
_cell.angle_gamma   90.00
#
_symmetry.space_group_name_H-M   'P 1'
#
loop_
_entity.id
_entity.type
_entity.pdbx_description
1 polymer ?
#
loop_
_entity_poly.entity_id
_entity_poly.type
_entity_poly.pdbx_seq_one_letter_code
_entity_poly.pdbx_strand_id
1 'polypeptide(L)'
;MKKKITLTITLILMFVFLKNVNSQSLDTTIVKKLKVGWNLVGFMGQTPEKTLEAFGKIMDKIEMIKTLDGFYDPEQKEYLNSLEIFYPLDGIFIKVKEDCILERTIKKSAILYIDQEIDPIFINSPAKIITLDDIVLWNKKLDAESQSLADVLTKGNNGSNRQIKGISNPSDNQDVTTKYM
;
A
#
# COMPACT_ATOMS: atom_id res chain seq x y z
N MET A 1 -15.29 46.49 -12.87
CA MET A 1 -14.69 45.46 -13.74
C MET A 1 -13.49 44.72 -13.12
N LYS A 2 -12.58 45.38 -12.40
CA LYS A 2 -11.34 44.76 -11.86
C LYS A 2 -11.54 43.58 -10.88
N LYS A 3 -12.50 43.67 -9.94
CA LYS A 3 -12.75 42.61 -8.93
C LYS A 3 -13.16 41.24 -9.50
N LYS A 4 -13.96 41.21 -10.58
CA LYS A 4 -14.42 39.95 -11.20
C LYS A 4 -13.27 39.18 -11.87
N ILE A 5 -12.33 39.90 -12.48
CA ILE A 5 -11.17 39.34 -13.19
C ILE A 5 -10.16 38.76 -12.18
N THR A 6 -9.91 39.46 -11.07
CA THR A 6 -9.02 38.95 -10.01
C THR A 6 -9.56 37.65 -9.42
N LEU A 7 -10.87 37.58 -9.13
CA LEU A 7 -11.49 36.39 -8.54
C LEU A 7 -11.45 35.18 -9.50
N THR A 8 -11.64 35.41 -10.80
CA THR A 8 -11.56 34.33 -11.81
C THR A 8 -10.13 33.84 -12.00
N ILE A 9 -9.14 34.73 -12.02
CA ILE A 9 -7.72 34.33 -12.12
C ILE A 9 -7.27 33.56 -10.88
N THR A 10 -7.65 34.01 -9.67
CA THR A 10 -7.32 33.30 -8.43
C THR A 10 -8.00 31.93 -8.36
N LEU A 11 -9.26 31.82 -8.80
CA LEU A 11 -9.97 30.55 -8.86
C LEU A 11 -9.35 29.59 -9.88
N ILE A 12 -8.97 30.07 -11.07
CA ILE A 12 -8.29 29.28 -12.10
C ILE A 12 -6.92 28.81 -11.59
N LEU A 13 -6.11 29.69 -10.99
CA LEU A 13 -4.83 29.28 -10.38
C LEU A 13 -5.03 28.25 -9.27
N MET A 14 -6.06 28.40 -8.42
CA MET A 14 -6.38 27.46 -7.36
C MET A 14 -6.83 26.10 -7.91
N PHE A 15 -7.63 26.07 -8.99
CA PHE A 15 -8.00 24.82 -9.68
C PHE A 15 -6.81 24.17 -10.39
N VAL A 16 -5.91 24.94 -11.00
CA VAL A 16 -4.66 24.43 -11.59
C VAL A 16 -3.75 23.85 -10.51
N PHE A 17 -3.67 24.51 -9.35
CA PHE A 17 -2.90 24.03 -8.21
C PHE A 17 -3.50 22.75 -7.59
N LEU A 18 -4.83 22.68 -7.41
CA LEU A 18 -5.50 21.47 -6.90
C LEU A 18 -5.34 20.26 -7.84
N LYS A 19 -5.36 20.46 -9.16
CA LYS A 19 -5.10 19.37 -10.12
C LYS A 19 -3.67 18.83 -10.03
N ASN A 20 -2.70 19.66 -9.63
CA ASN A 20 -1.29 19.28 -9.55
C ASN A 20 -0.95 18.51 -8.25
N VAL A 21 -1.72 18.71 -7.18
CA VAL A 21 -1.50 18.03 -5.89
C VAL A 21 -1.92 16.55 -5.93
N ASN A 22 -2.87 16.17 -6.79
CA ASN A 22 -3.36 14.78 -6.93
C ASN A 22 -2.53 13.90 -7.90
N SER A 23 -1.32 14.31 -8.27
CA SER A 23 -0.50 13.59 -9.25
C SER A 23 0.96 13.43 -8.82
N GLN A 24 1.23 13.36 -7.52
CA GLN A 24 2.54 12.85 -7.09
C GLN A 24 2.52 11.32 -7.16
N SER A 25 2.96 10.79 -8.30
CA SER A 25 3.35 9.38 -8.38
C SER A 25 4.56 9.18 -7.47
N LEU A 26 4.39 8.36 -6.45
CA LEU A 26 5.51 7.93 -5.60
C LEU A 26 6.30 6.90 -6.39
N ASP A 27 7.17 7.39 -7.27
CA ASP A 27 8.00 6.55 -8.11
C ASP A 27 9.01 5.81 -7.23
N THR A 28 8.82 4.50 -7.08
CA THR A 28 9.75 3.64 -6.37
C THR A 28 10.73 3.06 -7.38
N THR A 29 12.03 3.29 -7.19
CA THR A 29 13.06 2.67 -8.02
C THR A 29 13.58 1.41 -7.35
N ILE A 30 13.41 0.27 -8.01
CA ILE A 30 14.03 -0.99 -7.61
C ILE A 30 15.40 -1.08 -8.27
N VAL A 31 16.42 -1.40 -7.47
CA VAL A 31 17.81 -1.51 -7.90
C VAL A 31 18.32 -2.92 -7.62
N LYS A 32 18.87 -3.58 -8.64
CA LYS A 32 19.52 -4.89 -8.53
C LYS A 32 20.92 -4.83 -9.12
N LYS A 33 21.91 -5.13 -8.29
CA LYS A 33 23.30 -5.30 -8.73
C LYS A 33 23.46 -6.68 -9.36
N LEU A 34 24.01 -6.73 -10.56
CA LEU A 34 24.35 -7.94 -11.30
C LEU A 34 25.87 -8.08 -11.32
N LYS A 35 26.35 -9.31 -11.11
CA LYS A 35 27.77 -9.64 -11.20
C LYS A 35 28.06 -10.26 -12.57
N VAL A 36 29.28 -10.10 -13.08
CA VAL A 36 29.72 -10.80 -14.29
C VAL A 36 29.36 -12.29 -14.26
N GLY A 37 28.84 -12.81 -15.38
CA GLY A 37 28.32 -14.17 -15.48
C GLY A 37 26.82 -14.27 -15.18
N TRP A 38 26.40 -15.42 -14.67
CA TRP A 38 24.97 -15.76 -14.49
C TRP A 38 24.39 -15.20 -13.20
N ASN A 39 23.26 -14.50 -13.32
CA ASN A 39 22.48 -13.97 -12.20
C ASN A 39 21.04 -14.48 -12.28
N LEU A 40 20.53 -15.04 -11.19
CA LEU A 40 19.12 -15.35 -11.06
C LEU A 40 18.39 -14.15 -10.46
N VAL A 41 17.40 -13.64 -11.20
CA VAL A 41 16.58 -12.49 -10.80
C VAL A 41 15.11 -12.78 -11.07
N GLY A 42 14.23 -12.29 -10.21
CA GLY A 42 12.80 -12.23 -10.52
C GLY A 42 12.52 -11.04 -11.45
N PHE A 43 11.60 -11.21 -12.39
CA PHE A 43 11.13 -10.11 -13.21
C PHE A 43 10.49 -9.02 -12.35
N MET A 44 10.95 -7.78 -12.49
CA MET A 44 10.53 -6.64 -11.64
C MET A 44 9.42 -5.79 -12.27
N GLY A 45 8.92 -6.16 -13.46
CA GLY A 45 7.80 -5.49 -14.10
C GLY A 45 6.46 -5.88 -13.49
N GLN A 46 5.50 -4.95 -13.47
CA GLN A 46 4.14 -5.19 -12.95
C GLN A 46 3.16 -5.67 -14.03
N THR A 47 3.51 -5.50 -15.29
CA THR A 47 2.74 -5.93 -16.46
C THR A 47 3.65 -6.68 -17.42
N PRO A 48 3.09 -7.47 -18.35
CA PRO A 48 3.88 -8.07 -19.40
C PRO A 48 4.64 -7.01 -20.19
N GLU A 49 5.94 -7.23 -20.43
CA GLU A 49 6.84 -6.26 -21.06
C GLU A 49 7.71 -6.97 -22.08
N LYS A 50 8.02 -6.29 -23.19
CA LYS A 50 8.93 -6.85 -24.20
C LYS A 50 10.36 -6.86 -23.70
N THR A 51 11.15 -7.84 -24.12
CA THR A 51 12.56 -8.01 -23.72
C THR A 51 13.40 -6.74 -23.91
N LEU A 52 13.22 -6.07 -25.04
CA LEU A 52 13.94 -4.84 -25.37
C LEU A 52 13.58 -3.66 -24.46
N GLU A 53 12.31 -3.55 -24.08
CA GLU A 53 11.83 -2.50 -23.18
C GLU A 53 12.30 -2.78 -21.75
N ALA A 54 12.16 -4.05 -21.33
CA ALA A 54 12.50 -4.51 -20.00
C ALA A 54 13.97 -4.35 -19.62
N PHE A 55 14.88 -4.50 -20.59
CA PHE A 55 16.32 -4.52 -20.34
C PHE A 55 17.10 -3.49 -21.17
N GLY A 56 16.41 -2.57 -21.87
CA GLY A 56 17.04 -1.64 -22.81
C GLY A 56 18.21 -0.84 -22.24
N LYS A 57 18.16 -0.48 -20.94
CA LYS A 57 19.24 0.27 -20.25
C LYS A 57 20.55 -0.50 -20.06
N ILE A 58 20.51 -1.83 -20.08
CA ILE A 58 21.67 -2.69 -19.84
C ILE A 58 21.90 -3.67 -21.00
N MET A 59 21.21 -3.49 -22.13
CA MET A 59 21.21 -4.45 -23.22
C MET A 59 22.60 -4.66 -23.83
N ASP A 60 23.44 -3.62 -23.84
CA ASP A 60 24.84 -3.65 -24.26
C ASP A 60 25.72 -4.57 -23.40
N LYS A 61 25.33 -4.77 -22.14
CA LYS A 61 26.06 -5.57 -21.15
C LYS A 61 25.54 -7.01 -21.04
N ILE A 62 24.40 -7.31 -21.64
CA ILE A 62 23.80 -8.63 -21.62
C ILE A 62 24.46 -9.51 -22.69
N GLU A 63 24.76 -10.75 -22.30
CA GLU A 63 25.20 -11.81 -23.22
C GLU A 63 24.03 -12.75 -23.55
N MET A 64 23.22 -13.11 -22.56
CA MET A 64 22.08 -14.00 -22.77
C MET A 64 21.05 -13.84 -21.65
N ILE A 65 19.77 -13.99 -22.00
CA ILE A 65 18.65 -14.06 -21.06
C ILE A 65 17.93 -15.39 -21.26
N LYS A 66 17.60 -16.08 -20.18
CA LYS A 66 16.88 -17.36 -20.21
C LYS A 66 15.75 -17.40 -19.18
N THR A 67 14.65 -18.01 -19.58
CA THR A 67 13.58 -18.47 -18.69
C THR A 67 13.46 -19.99 -18.82
N LEU A 68 12.44 -20.59 -18.20
CA LEU A 68 12.15 -22.01 -18.37
C LEU A 68 11.63 -22.32 -19.79
N ASP A 69 10.96 -21.35 -20.42
CA ASP A 69 10.25 -21.54 -21.68
C ASP A 69 10.98 -20.96 -22.91
N GLY A 70 12.03 -20.16 -22.70
CA GLY A 70 12.72 -19.54 -23.82
C GLY A 70 14.05 -18.90 -23.48
N PHE A 71 14.67 -18.33 -24.52
CA PHE A 71 15.92 -17.60 -24.40
C PHE A 71 15.98 -16.42 -25.38
N TYR A 72 16.84 -15.47 -25.05
CA TYR A 72 17.14 -14.29 -25.84
C TYR A 72 18.65 -14.01 -25.81
N ASP A 73 19.24 -13.86 -26.98
CA ASP A 73 20.62 -13.42 -27.18
C ASP A 73 20.61 -12.17 -28.09
N PRO A 74 21.13 -11.02 -27.61
CA PRO A 74 21.13 -9.76 -28.37
C PRO A 74 22.08 -9.75 -29.58
N GLU A 75 23.09 -10.62 -29.62
CA GLU A 75 24.02 -10.73 -30.74
C GLU A 75 23.54 -11.73 -31.80
N GLN A 76 22.60 -12.61 -31.43
CA GLN A 76 22.03 -13.59 -32.32
C GLN A 76 20.96 -12.98 -33.25
N LYS A 77 20.73 -13.63 -34.40
CA LYS A 77 19.63 -13.30 -35.31
C LYS A 77 18.28 -13.41 -34.60
N GLU A 78 17.42 -12.41 -34.82
CA GLU A 78 16.13 -12.26 -34.14
C GLU A 78 15.22 -13.50 -34.24
N TYR A 79 15.15 -14.14 -35.41
CA TYR A 79 14.32 -15.33 -35.63
C TYR A 79 14.77 -16.58 -34.85
N LEU A 80 15.95 -16.55 -34.22
CA LEU A 80 16.43 -17.62 -33.35
C LEU A 80 16.13 -17.35 -31.88
N ASN A 81 15.68 -16.15 -31.53
CA ASN A 81 15.26 -15.82 -30.17
C ASN A 81 13.81 -16.26 -29.97
N SER A 82 13.54 -16.98 -28.88
CA SER A 82 12.20 -17.45 -28.53
C SER A 82 11.53 -16.63 -27.42
N LEU A 83 12.29 -15.80 -26.73
CA LEU A 83 11.83 -15.00 -25.59
C LEU A 83 11.63 -13.52 -25.99
N GLU A 84 10.39 -13.15 -26.26
CA GLU A 84 9.99 -11.79 -26.61
C GLU A 84 9.37 -11.03 -25.44
N ILE A 85 8.61 -11.71 -24.58
CA ILE A 85 7.77 -11.10 -23.53
C ILE A 85 8.09 -11.75 -22.19
N PHE A 86 8.19 -10.93 -21.14
CA PHE A 86 8.29 -11.36 -19.75
C PHE A 86 6.99 -11.10 -19.02
N TYR A 87 6.60 -12.02 -18.13
CA TYR A 87 5.45 -11.87 -17.26
C TYR A 87 5.89 -11.54 -15.83
N PRO A 88 5.06 -10.80 -15.07
CA PRO A 88 5.28 -10.60 -13.64
C PRO A 88 5.50 -11.92 -12.91
N LEU A 89 6.44 -11.93 -11.96
CA LEU A 89 6.85 -13.10 -11.16
C LEU A 89 7.70 -14.16 -11.89
N ASP A 90 8.03 -13.96 -13.18
CA ASP A 90 8.93 -14.87 -13.89
C ASP A 90 10.32 -14.90 -13.24
N GLY A 91 10.87 -16.10 -13.09
CA GLY A 91 12.28 -16.31 -12.75
C GLY A 91 13.15 -16.23 -14.01
N ILE A 92 14.12 -15.34 -14.01
CA ILE A 92 14.97 -15.05 -15.17
C ILE A 92 16.44 -15.28 -14.81
N PHE A 93 17.15 -16.01 -15.67
CA PHE A 93 18.60 -16.06 -15.68
C PHE A 93 19.15 -15.03 -16.66
N ILE A 94 19.93 -14.08 -16.16
CA ILE A 94 20.60 -13.06 -16.99
C ILE A 94 22.11 -13.29 -16.89
N LYS A 95 22.74 -13.53 -18.05
CA LYS A 95 24.19 -13.56 -18.19
C LYS A 95 24.68 -12.18 -18.63
N VAL A 96 25.56 -11.58 -17.86
CA VAL A 96 26.14 -10.26 -18.16
C VAL A 96 27.66 -10.36 -18.35
N LYS A 97 28.19 -9.53 -19.27
CA LYS A 97 29.61 -9.49 -19.65
C LYS A 97 30.49 -8.81 -18.60
N GLU A 98 29.90 -7.94 -17.79
CA GLU A 98 30.55 -7.17 -16.74
C GLU A 98 29.56 -6.85 -15.60
N ASP A 99 30.08 -6.42 -14.46
CA ASP A 99 29.25 -5.98 -13.33
C ASP A 99 28.40 -4.76 -13.74
N CYS A 100 27.10 -4.81 -13.47
CA CYS A 100 26.17 -3.73 -13.84
C CYS A 100 25.00 -3.61 -12.86
N ILE A 101 24.17 -2.59 -13.07
CA ILE A 101 23.00 -2.31 -12.25
C ILE A 101 21.76 -2.34 -13.13
N LEU A 102 20.84 -3.23 -12.80
CA LEU A 102 19.49 -3.22 -13.33
C LEU A 102 18.62 -2.34 -12.43
N GLU A 103 18.15 -1.22 -12.98
CA GLU A 103 17.21 -0.33 -12.31
C GLU A 103 15.87 -0.30 -13.02
N ARG A 104 14.79 -0.35 -12.24
CA ARG A 104 13.42 -0.22 -12.76
C ARG A 104 12.64 0.76 -11.92
N THR A 105 12.11 1.80 -12.57
CA THR A 105 11.22 2.77 -11.94
C THR A 105 9.80 2.24 -12.03
N ILE A 106 9.24 1.91 -10.88
CA ILE A 106 7.82 1.61 -10.74
C ILE A 106 7.12 2.93 -10.50
N LYS A 107 6.36 3.38 -11.49
CA LYS A 107 5.40 4.45 -11.26
C LYS A 107 4.31 3.88 -10.37
N LYS A 108 4.35 4.22 -9.09
CA LYS A 108 3.16 4.10 -8.25
C LYS A 108 2.21 5.16 -8.78
N SER A 109 1.37 4.81 -9.75
CA SER A 109 0.20 5.62 -10.05
C SER A 109 -0.46 5.91 -8.71
N ALA A 110 -0.76 7.19 -8.47
CA ALA A 110 -1.23 7.70 -7.18
C ALA A 110 -2.21 6.71 -6.55
N ILE A 111 -1.74 6.02 -5.51
CA ILE A 111 -2.50 5.06 -4.71
C ILE A 111 -3.38 4.13 -5.56
N LEU A 112 -2.80 3.09 -6.16
CA LEU A 112 -3.54 1.85 -6.38
C LEU A 112 -3.83 1.26 -4.99
N TYR A 113 -4.88 1.73 -4.34
CA TYR A 113 -5.59 0.91 -3.37
C TYR A 113 -6.03 -0.32 -4.16
N ILE A 114 -5.63 -1.50 -3.70
CA ILE A 114 -6.12 -2.75 -4.28
C ILE A 114 -7.57 -2.87 -3.80
N ASP A 115 -8.49 -2.13 -4.43
CA ASP A 115 -9.91 -2.13 -4.04
C ASP A 115 -10.62 -3.41 -4.52
N GLN A 116 -9.94 -4.25 -5.29
CA GLN A 116 -10.47 -5.53 -5.76
C GLN A 116 -9.62 -6.70 -5.31
N GLU A 117 -10.01 -7.23 -4.16
CA GLU A 117 -9.70 -8.59 -3.74
C GLU A 117 -10.55 -9.58 -4.55
N ILE A 118 -9.89 -10.52 -5.23
CA ILE A 118 -10.54 -11.51 -6.12
C ILE A 118 -10.60 -12.90 -5.47
N ASP A 119 -10.05 -13.06 -4.26
CA ASP A 119 -10.08 -14.34 -3.53
C ASP A 119 -11.53 -14.71 -3.15
N PRO A 120 -12.07 -15.85 -3.62
CA PRO A 120 -13.41 -16.31 -3.27
C PRO A 120 -13.64 -16.47 -1.76
N ILE A 121 -12.60 -16.79 -0.99
CA ILE A 121 -12.69 -16.92 0.47
C ILE A 121 -12.83 -15.54 1.10
N PHE A 122 -12.01 -14.58 0.67
CA PHE A 122 -12.10 -13.20 1.13
C PHE A 122 -13.46 -12.58 0.77
N ILE A 123 -13.96 -12.82 -0.45
CA ILE A 123 -15.23 -12.27 -0.95
C ILE A 123 -16.42 -12.69 -0.07
N ASN A 124 -16.37 -13.89 0.52
CA ASN A 124 -17.41 -14.42 1.39
C ASN A 124 -17.11 -14.22 2.88
N SER A 125 -15.97 -13.61 3.21
CA SER A 125 -15.58 -13.38 4.59
C SER A 125 -16.31 -12.18 5.19
N PRO A 126 -16.51 -12.16 6.52
CA PRO A 126 -16.96 -10.97 7.23
C PRO A 126 -16.02 -9.76 7.04
N ALA A 127 -14.74 -10.00 6.71
CA ALA A 127 -13.74 -8.96 6.56
C ALA A 127 -13.92 -8.11 5.29
N LYS A 128 -14.62 -8.62 4.26
CA LYS A 128 -14.92 -7.85 3.03
C LYS A 128 -15.69 -6.55 3.31
N ILE A 129 -16.50 -6.54 4.37
CA ILE A 129 -17.39 -5.42 4.69
C ILE A 129 -16.61 -4.24 5.30
N ILE A 130 -15.35 -4.46 5.71
CA ILE A 130 -14.51 -3.40 6.28
C ILE A 130 -14.12 -2.43 5.15
N THR A 131 -14.55 -1.19 5.33
CA THR A 131 -14.32 -0.08 4.40
C THR A 131 -13.27 0.89 4.95
N LEU A 132 -12.85 1.85 4.11
CA LEU A 132 -12.03 2.98 4.55
C LEU A 132 -12.71 3.81 5.65
N ASP A 133 -14.03 3.91 5.62
CA ASP A 133 -14.80 4.62 6.64
C ASP A 133 -14.69 3.94 8.01
N ASP A 134 -14.61 2.62 8.06
CA ASP A 134 -14.38 1.87 9.30
C ASP A 134 -13.00 2.17 9.89
N ILE A 135 -11.97 2.28 9.05
CA ILE A 135 -10.61 2.65 9.48
C ILE A 135 -10.59 4.07 10.06
N VAL A 136 -11.26 5.02 9.39
CA VAL A 136 -11.38 6.40 9.88
C VAL A 136 -12.13 6.44 11.21
N LEU A 137 -13.19 5.63 11.35
CA LEU A 137 -13.96 5.54 12.57
C LEU A 137 -13.16 4.93 13.73
N TRP A 138 -12.36 3.90 13.48
CA TRP A 138 -11.49 3.28 14.50
C TRP A 138 -10.38 4.22 14.95
N ASN A 139 -9.72 4.89 14.01
CA ASN A 139 -8.71 5.90 14.35
C ASN A 139 -9.31 7.04 15.18
N LYS A 140 -10.55 7.45 14.86
CA LYS A 140 -11.29 8.42 15.66
C LYS A 140 -11.69 7.91 17.05
N LYS A 141 -11.96 6.61 17.21
CA LYS A 141 -12.25 6.00 18.52
C LYS A 141 -11.00 5.90 19.40
N LEU A 142 -9.84 5.62 18.80
CA LEU A 142 -8.56 5.48 19.52
C LEU A 142 -8.20 6.76 20.31
N ASP A 143 -8.59 7.93 19.82
CA ASP A 143 -8.31 9.23 20.45
C ASP A 143 -9.45 9.76 21.33
N ALA A 144 -10.57 9.02 21.45
CA ALA A 144 -11.80 9.51 22.06
C ALA A 144 -12.25 8.74 23.32
N GLU A 145 -11.54 7.69 23.75
CA GLU A 145 -11.89 6.98 24.99
C GLU A 145 -11.11 7.51 26.19
N SER A 146 -11.49 8.71 26.65
CA SER A 146 -11.23 9.14 28.03
C SER A 146 -12.49 8.89 28.85
N GLN A 147 -12.61 7.71 29.47
CA GLN A 147 -13.58 7.49 30.53
C GLN A 147 -12.91 7.89 31.85
N SER A 148 -13.42 8.96 32.48
CA SER A 148 -13.03 9.28 33.84
C SER A 148 -13.73 8.34 34.83
N LEU A 149 -13.20 8.22 36.06
CA LEU A 149 -13.90 7.51 37.13
C LEU A 149 -15.31 8.09 37.37
N ALA A 150 -15.50 9.39 37.14
CA ALA A 150 -16.81 10.04 37.21
C ALA A 150 -17.77 9.56 36.09
N ASP A 151 -17.28 9.28 34.88
CA ASP A 151 -18.09 8.73 33.78
C ASP A 151 -18.55 7.30 34.09
N VAL A 152 -17.68 6.46 34.67
CA VAL A 152 -18.01 5.07 35.05
C VAL A 152 -19.10 5.02 36.13
N LEU A 153 -19.19 6.06 36.98
CA LEU A 153 -20.17 6.14 38.06
C LEU A 153 -21.49 6.81 37.65
N THR A 154 -21.51 7.64 36.59
CA THR A 154 -22.68 8.48 36.26
C THR A 154 -23.33 8.15 34.91
N LYS A 155 -22.58 7.65 33.93
CA LYS A 155 -23.14 7.23 32.64
C LYS A 155 -23.53 5.77 32.68
N GLY A 156 -24.72 5.50 33.20
CA GLY A 156 -25.47 4.27 32.90
C GLY A 156 -24.69 2.95 33.03
N ASN A 157 -23.91 2.76 34.09
CA ASN A 157 -23.34 1.45 34.45
C ASN A 157 -24.40 0.49 35.04
N ASN A 158 -25.65 0.63 34.62
CA ASN A 158 -26.73 -0.14 35.19
C ASN A 158 -26.57 -1.60 34.73
N GLY A 159 -26.19 -2.48 35.65
CA GLY A 159 -26.17 -3.94 35.46
C GLY A 159 -27.58 -4.55 35.27
N SER A 160 -28.49 -3.87 34.57
CA SER A 160 -29.89 -4.25 34.38
C SER A 160 -30.61 -4.53 35.70
N ASN A 161 -30.44 -3.65 36.70
CA ASN A 161 -30.93 -3.82 38.08
C ASN A 161 -30.35 -5.06 38.81
N ARG A 162 -29.27 -5.69 38.32
CA ARG A 162 -28.57 -6.73 39.07
C ARG A 162 -27.77 -6.07 40.20
N GLN A 163 -28.20 -6.30 41.43
CA GLN A 163 -27.49 -5.90 42.62
C GLN A 163 -26.12 -6.58 42.65
N ILE A 164 -25.04 -5.82 42.88
CA ILE A 164 -23.75 -6.39 43.27
C ILE A 164 -23.92 -6.92 44.69
N LYS A 165 -23.84 -8.25 44.88
CA LYS A 165 -23.98 -8.93 46.19
C LYS A 165 -22.63 -9.51 46.59
N GLY A 166 -22.37 -9.65 47.90
CA GLY A 166 -21.15 -10.29 48.42
C GLY A 166 -19.93 -9.36 48.56
N ILE A 167 -20.12 -8.06 48.53
CA ILE A 167 -19.11 -7.08 48.96
C ILE A 167 -19.02 -7.10 50.49
N SER A 168 -17.80 -7.14 51.02
CA SER A 168 -17.53 -7.03 52.46
C SER A 168 -18.05 -5.72 53.02
N ASN A 169 -18.40 -5.70 54.31
CA ASN A 169 -18.80 -4.46 54.96
C ASN A 169 -17.70 -3.40 54.82
N PRO A 170 -18.05 -2.17 54.41
CA PRO A 170 -17.24 -0.98 54.55
C PRO A 170 -16.45 -0.95 55.86
N SER A 171 -15.12 -0.80 55.79
CA SER A 171 -14.27 -0.68 56.99
C SER A 171 -13.96 0.77 57.33
N ASP A 172 -13.97 1.66 56.32
CA ASP A 172 -13.73 3.08 56.49
C ASP A 172 -14.96 3.92 56.15
N ASN A 173 -15.08 5.10 56.76
CA ASN A 173 -16.20 6.03 56.52
C ASN A 173 -16.33 6.48 55.04
N GLN A 174 -15.31 6.26 54.21
CA GLN A 174 -15.32 6.60 52.78
C GLN A 174 -15.87 5.48 51.89
N ASP A 175 -15.99 4.26 52.42
CA ASP A 175 -16.50 3.08 51.70
C ASP A 175 -18.04 3.10 51.58
N VAL A 176 -18.73 3.86 52.43
CA VAL A 176 -20.16 4.12 52.34
C VAL A 176 -20.44 5.46 51.67
N THR A 177 -21.26 5.46 50.62
CA THR A 177 -21.97 6.69 50.22
C THR A 177 -22.94 7.04 51.33
N THR A 178 -22.75 8.19 52.00
CA THR A 178 -23.66 8.66 53.04
C THR A 178 -25.03 8.96 52.40
N LYS A 179 -25.95 8.00 52.49
CA LYS A 179 -27.36 8.24 52.17
C LYS A 179 -27.95 9.05 53.32
N TYR A 180 -27.86 10.38 53.23
CA TYR A 180 -28.60 11.26 54.12
C TYR A 180 -30.10 11.06 53.88
N MET A 181 -30.84 11.01 55.00
CA MET A 181 -32.30 10.99 55.04
C MET A 181 -32.91 12.29 54.51
#